data_AF-A0A820DQV7-F1
#
_entry.id   AF-A0A820DQV7-F1
#
_cell.length_a   1.000
_cell.length_b   1.000
_cell.length_c   1.000
_cell.angle_alpha   90.00
_cell.angle_beta   90.00
_cell.angle_gamma   90.00
#
_symmetry.space_group_name_H-M   'P 1'
#
loop_
_entity.id
_entity.type
_entity.pdbx_description
1 polymer ?
#
loop_
_entity_poly.entity_id
_entity_poly.type
_entity_poly.pdbx_seq_one_letter_code
_entity_poly.pdbx_strand_id
1 'polypeptide(L)'
;MEKHTNNILITQFTSKGRLLARICIGVFILLYIFSCLSLECYSYSSSGKFFSLITTENNTKKIFEHLQPFYYPVSCQKLFESDSNEFKYVQSLLSTSKSQKNISDNQYNITKEQCDIYRSERFDQSFHHEDILMNRQFPLAFNILLHDNVQQFERLLRLIYRPQNFYCVHVDSSALWSVFESVKSIDQCF
;
A
#
# COMPACT_ATOMS: atom_id res chain seq x y z
N MET A 1 23.37 8.03 31.64
CA MET A 1 23.03 6.65 31.22
C MET A 1 21.52 6.58 31.07
N GLU A 2 21.00 7.12 29.95
CA GLU A 2 19.58 7.02 29.60
C GLU A 2 19.34 5.67 28.91
N LYS A 3 18.39 4.90 29.43
CA LYS A 3 17.90 3.68 28.80
C LYS A 3 17.09 4.08 27.56
N HIS A 4 17.69 3.98 26.38
CA HIS A 4 16.92 3.94 25.13
C HIS A 4 16.15 2.63 25.09
N THR A 5 14.82 2.75 25.12
CA THR A 5 13.88 1.65 24.94
C THR A 5 13.98 1.12 23.51
N ASN A 6 14.20 -0.18 23.37
CA ASN A 6 14.14 -0.90 22.10
C ASN A 6 12.71 -0.82 21.54
N ASN A 7 12.50 0.00 20.51
CA ASN A 7 11.20 0.14 19.86
C ASN A 7 11.02 -0.94 18.80
N ILE A 8 10.62 -2.13 19.23
CA ILE A 8 10.16 -3.19 18.33
C ILE A 8 8.69 -2.88 17.98
N LEU A 9 8.40 -2.53 16.73
CA LEU A 9 7.01 -2.52 16.24
C LEU A 9 6.60 -3.96 15.95
N ILE A 10 5.73 -4.51 16.80
CA ILE A 10 5.08 -5.81 16.60
C ILE A 10 3.61 -5.53 16.28
N THR A 11 3.20 -5.77 15.03
CA THR A 11 1.80 -5.73 14.65
C THR A 11 1.20 -7.13 14.79
N GLN A 12 0.27 -7.30 15.73
CA GLN A 12 -0.54 -8.53 15.85
C GLN A 12 -1.92 -8.29 15.25
N PHE A 13 -2.26 -9.00 14.18
CA PHE A 13 -3.61 -9.02 13.63
C PHE A 13 -4.51 -9.95 14.45
N THR A 14 -5.27 -9.40 15.40
CA THR A 14 -6.30 -10.17 16.12
C THR A 14 -7.63 -10.13 15.38
N SER A 15 -7.95 -11.20 14.65
CA SER A 15 -9.31 -11.47 14.14
C SER A 15 -10.26 -11.84 15.29
N LYS A 16 -10.75 -10.87 16.05
CA LYS A 16 -11.86 -11.06 17.01
C LYS A 16 -12.84 -9.90 16.95
N GLY A 17 -13.64 -9.85 15.89
CA GLY A 17 -14.73 -8.86 15.74
C GLY A 17 -15.89 -9.27 14.83
N ARG A 18 -15.88 -10.50 14.28
CA ARG A 18 -16.85 -10.92 13.23
C ARG A 18 -18.22 -11.35 13.74
N LEU A 19 -18.38 -11.62 15.04
CA LEU A 19 -19.66 -12.07 15.61
C LEU A 19 -20.54 -10.90 16.09
N LEU A 20 -19.96 -9.89 16.73
CA LEU A 20 -20.69 -8.71 17.22
C LEU A 20 -21.20 -7.82 16.07
N ALA A 21 -20.43 -7.66 14.99
CA ALA A 21 -20.85 -6.88 13.82
C ALA A 21 -22.08 -7.47 13.11
N ARG A 22 -22.19 -8.81 13.06
CA ARG A 22 -23.33 -9.50 12.44
C ARG A 22 -24.62 -9.34 13.27
N ILE A 23 -24.50 -9.32 14.60
CA ILE A 23 -25.63 -9.08 15.50
C ILE A 23 -26.12 -7.63 15.37
N CYS A 24 -25.21 -6.65 15.31
CA CYS A 24 -25.57 -5.24 15.15
C CYS A 24 -26.27 -4.96 13.80
N ILE A 25 -25.81 -5.57 12.70
CA ILE A 25 -26.44 -5.41 11.38
C ILE A 25 -27.84 -6.07 11.37
N GLY A 26 -28.00 -7.24 11.98
CA GLY A 26 -29.29 -7.92 12.08
C GLY A 26 -30.33 -7.11 12.87
N VAL A 27 -29.91 -6.49 13.99
CA VAL A 27 -30.78 -5.63 14.80
C VAL A 27 -31.16 -4.35 14.04
N PHE A 28 -30.23 -3.75 13.31
CA PHE A 28 -30.54 -2.58 12.48
C PHE A 28 -31.54 -2.88 11.35
N ILE A 29 -31.40 -4.03 10.67
CA ILE A 29 -32.33 -4.45 9.61
C ILE A 29 -33.72 -4.75 10.19
N LEU A 30 -33.79 -5.39 11.36
CA LEU A 30 -35.06 -5.65 12.04
C LEU A 30 -35.75 -4.35 12.49
N LEU A 31 -35.01 -3.38 13.02
CA LEU A 31 -35.55 -2.06 13.39
C LEU A 31 -36.00 -1.27 12.15
N TYR A 32 -35.27 -1.35 11.04
CA TYR A 32 -35.67 -0.73 9.77
C TYR A 32 -36.93 -1.35 9.19
N ILE A 33 -37.06 -2.68 9.22
CA ILE A 33 -38.26 -3.40 8.77
C ILE A 33 -39.46 -3.07 9.68
N PHE A 34 -39.26 -2.98 11.00
CA PHE A 34 -40.31 -2.59 11.94
C PHE A 34 -40.77 -1.14 11.71
N SER A 35 -39.84 -0.22 11.37
CA SER A 35 -40.17 1.15 10.99
C SER A 35 -40.86 1.27 9.62
N CYS A 36 -40.63 0.29 8.73
CA CYS A 36 -41.25 0.22 7.41
C CYS A 36 -42.68 -0.35 7.43
N LEU A 37 -43.04 -1.10 8.48
CA LEU A 37 -44.38 -1.67 8.68
C LEU A 37 -45.39 -0.67 9.27
N SER A 38 -44.94 0.50 9.74
CA SER A 38 -45.78 1.47 10.46
C SER A 38 -45.96 2.83 9.78
N LEU A 39 -45.60 3.02 8.50
CA LEU A 39 -45.87 4.27 7.80
C LEU A 39 -46.17 4.02 6.32
N GLU A 40 -47.25 4.64 5.83
CA GLU A 40 -47.70 4.58 4.44
C GLU A 40 -46.59 4.90 3.44
N CYS A 41 -46.51 4.07 2.40
CA CYS A 41 -45.61 4.19 1.26
C CYS A 41 -45.72 5.57 0.59
N TYR A 42 -44.65 6.38 0.64
CA TYR A 42 -44.48 7.52 -0.25
C TYR A 42 -43.33 7.25 -1.23
N SER A 43 -43.72 6.80 -2.42
CA SER A 43 -43.08 7.00 -3.73
C SER A 43 -41.55 7.10 -3.79
N TYR A 44 -40.87 5.97 -3.95
CA TYR A 44 -39.50 5.90 -4.45
C TYR A 44 -39.48 6.25 -5.94
N SER A 45 -39.15 7.51 -6.27
CA SER A 45 -38.79 7.89 -7.63
C SER A 45 -37.40 7.36 -7.95
N SER A 46 -37.38 6.18 -8.58
CA SER A 46 -36.21 5.58 -9.23
C SER A 46 -35.86 6.35 -10.50
N SER A 47 -35.15 7.48 -10.35
CA SER A 47 -34.55 8.21 -11.46
C SER A 47 -33.44 9.13 -10.95
N GLY A 48 -32.20 8.63 -10.87
CA GLY A 48 -31.06 9.52 -10.62
C GLY A 48 -29.75 8.93 -10.11
N LYS A 49 -29.65 7.63 -9.80
CA LYS A 49 -28.36 7.06 -9.28
C LYS A 49 -27.80 5.86 -10.05
N PHE A 50 -28.44 5.43 -11.13
CA PHE A 50 -27.91 4.37 -11.99
C PHE A 50 -27.10 4.91 -13.19
N PHE A 51 -27.18 6.21 -13.49
CA PHE A 51 -26.51 6.85 -14.63
C PHE A 51 -25.39 7.83 -14.23
N SER A 52 -24.66 7.55 -13.15
CA SER A 52 -23.36 8.20 -12.91
C SER A 52 -22.18 7.21 -12.92
N LEU A 53 -22.42 5.96 -13.36
CA LEU A 53 -21.41 4.91 -13.42
C LEU A 53 -20.71 4.79 -14.78
N ILE A 54 -21.00 5.67 -15.75
CA ILE A 54 -20.28 5.73 -17.01
C ILE A 54 -19.87 7.18 -17.24
N THR A 55 -18.56 7.43 -17.27
CA THR A 55 -17.79 8.68 -17.50
C THR A 55 -17.01 9.25 -16.31
N THR A 56 -16.08 8.47 -15.75
CA THR A 56 -14.82 9.02 -15.19
C THR A 56 -13.62 8.13 -15.53
N GLU A 57 -13.51 7.69 -16.78
CA GLU A 57 -12.16 7.62 -17.36
C GLU A 57 -11.81 9.05 -17.77
N ASN A 58 -10.93 9.71 -16.99
CA ASN A 58 -9.83 10.55 -17.47
C ASN A 58 -9.30 11.50 -16.36
N ASN A 59 -8.03 11.26 -15.99
CA ASN A 59 -7.13 12.08 -15.16
C ASN A 59 -7.29 12.07 -13.64
N THR A 60 -7.23 10.89 -13.00
CA THR A 60 -6.78 10.83 -11.60
C THR A 60 -5.26 10.99 -11.56
N LYS A 61 -4.80 12.20 -11.22
CA LYS A 61 -3.37 12.47 -10.96
C LYS A 61 -2.92 11.54 -9.83
N LYS A 62 -1.98 10.63 -10.14
CA LYS A 62 -1.44 9.69 -9.15
C LYS A 62 -0.70 10.46 -8.07
N ILE A 63 -1.12 10.30 -6.82
CA ILE A 63 -0.61 11.09 -5.69
C ILE A 63 0.83 10.70 -5.37
N PHE A 64 1.15 9.41 -5.47
CA PHE A 64 2.46 8.84 -5.10
C PHE A 64 3.40 8.62 -6.29
N GLU A 65 3.10 9.19 -7.46
CA GLU A 65 3.98 9.13 -8.64
C GLU A 65 5.37 9.76 -8.37
N HIS A 66 5.42 10.74 -7.48
CA HIS A 66 6.67 11.39 -7.08
C HIS A 66 7.65 10.46 -6.34
N LEU A 67 7.17 9.36 -5.74
CA LEU A 67 8.02 8.40 -5.02
C LEU A 67 8.78 7.48 -5.98
N GLN A 68 8.17 7.12 -7.11
CA GLN A 68 8.84 6.49 -8.25
C GLN A 68 8.00 6.62 -9.52
N PRO A 69 8.62 6.87 -10.68
CA PRO A 69 7.93 6.84 -11.96
C PRO A 69 7.44 5.43 -12.28
N PHE A 70 6.24 5.35 -12.87
CA PHE A 70 5.64 4.10 -13.35
C PHE A 70 6.25 3.58 -14.65
N TYR A 71 7.00 4.42 -15.36
CA TYR A 71 7.60 4.11 -16.64
C TYR A 71 9.10 4.38 -16.61
N TYR A 72 9.88 3.37 -16.97
CA TYR A 72 11.29 3.51 -17.29
C TYR A 72 11.46 3.25 -18.79
N PRO A 73 12.16 4.13 -19.54
CA PRO A 73 12.30 3.98 -20.98
C PRO A 73 13.32 2.89 -21.36
N VAL A 74 13.38 1.79 -20.60
CA VAL A 74 14.35 0.69 -20.77
C VAL A 74 13.63 -0.64 -20.90
N SER A 75 14.16 -1.54 -21.72
CA SER A 75 13.65 -2.90 -21.85
C SER A 75 14.34 -3.83 -20.85
N CYS A 76 13.64 -4.17 -19.76
CA CYS A 76 14.16 -5.13 -18.77
C CYS A 76 14.46 -6.50 -19.38
N GLN A 77 13.64 -6.96 -20.33
CA GLN A 77 13.86 -8.25 -21.00
C GLN A 77 15.21 -8.27 -21.71
N LYS A 78 15.51 -7.26 -22.53
CA LYS A 78 16.79 -7.16 -23.26
C LYS A 78 17.99 -7.06 -22.31
N LEU A 79 17.83 -6.40 -21.16
CA LEU A 79 18.86 -6.37 -20.12
C LEU A 79 19.13 -7.76 -19.54
N PHE A 80 18.08 -8.55 -19.24
CA PHE A 80 18.25 -9.92 -18.76
C PHE A 80 18.86 -10.84 -19.83
N GLU A 81 18.54 -10.60 -21.11
CA GLU A 81 19.07 -11.33 -22.25
C GLU A 81 20.49 -10.88 -22.67
N SER A 82 21.11 -9.95 -21.94
CA SER A 82 22.46 -9.45 -22.23
C SER A 82 22.61 -8.72 -23.58
N ASP A 83 21.56 -8.04 -24.05
CA ASP A 83 21.60 -7.26 -25.29
C ASP A 83 22.56 -6.06 -25.17
N SER A 84 23.61 -6.08 -25.99
CA SER A 84 24.67 -5.07 -25.93
C SER A 84 24.19 -3.65 -26.25
N ASN A 85 23.13 -3.48 -27.03
CA ASN A 85 22.62 -2.15 -27.38
C ASN A 85 21.83 -1.54 -26.23
N GLU A 86 20.99 -2.35 -25.57
CA GLU A 86 20.25 -1.94 -24.39
C GLU A 86 21.20 -1.58 -23.23
N PHE A 87 22.27 -2.36 -23.01
CA PHE A 87 23.30 -2.01 -22.02
C PHE A 87 23.98 -0.67 -22.31
N LYS A 88 24.37 -0.41 -23.56
CA LYS A 88 24.94 0.89 -23.97
C LYS A 88 23.95 2.03 -23.77
N TYR A 89 22.68 1.81 -24.10
CA TYR A 89 21.62 2.78 -23.89
C TYR A 89 21.44 3.11 -22.40
N VAL A 90 21.32 2.10 -21.53
CA VAL A 90 21.24 2.31 -20.06
C VAL A 90 22.47 3.04 -19.53
N GLN A 91 23.67 2.67 -19.97
CA GLN A 91 24.90 3.36 -19.57
C GLN A 91 24.85 4.86 -19.93
N SER A 92 24.32 5.19 -21.12
CA SER A 92 24.14 6.59 -21.54
C SER A 92 23.12 7.34 -20.69
N LEU A 93 22.01 6.68 -20.32
CA LEU A 93 21.01 7.25 -19.41
C LEU A 93 21.62 7.54 -18.04
N LEU A 94 22.32 6.57 -17.45
CA LEU A 94 22.96 6.71 -16.13
C LEU A 94 23.99 7.84 -16.10
N SER A 95 24.72 8.04 -17.21
CA SER A 95 25.70 9.14 -17.31
C SER A 95 25.03 10.52 -17.36
N THR A 96 23.84 10.60 -17.97
CA THR A 96 23.04 11.83 -18.08
C THR A 96 22.23 12.09 -16.81
N SER A 97 21.82 11.04 -16.11
CA SER A 97 20.96 11.08 -14.93
C SER A 97 21.71 11.19 -13.61
N LYS A 98 22.98 11.59 -13.59
CA LYS A 98 23.73 11.83 -12.33
C LYS A 98 23.07 12.85 -11.38
N SER A 99 22.06 13.58 -11.86
CA SER A 99 21.17 14.45 -11.07
C SER A 99 19.85 13.78 -10.68
N GLN A 100 19.78 12.45 -10.58
CA GLN A 100 18.56 11.80 -10.09
C GLN A 100 18.34 12.26 -8.65
N LYS A 101 17.31 13.10 -8.46
CA LYS A 101 16.97 13.74 -7.20
C LYS A 101 16.74 12.63 -6.18
N ASN A 102 17.66 12.48 -5.23
CA ASN A 102 17.47 11.60 -4.08
C ASN A 102 16.18 12.04 -3.39
N ILE A 103 15.18 11.16 -3.43
CA ILE A 103 13.91 11.38 -2.76
C ILE A 103 14.22 11.35 -1.27
N SER A 104 13.95 12.45 -0.60
CA SER A 104 14.16 12.53 0.85
C SER A 104 13.21 11.57 1.55
N ASP A 105 13.68 10.95 2.63
CA ASP A 105 12.86 10.03 3.44
C ASP A 105 11.52 10.67 3.83
N ASN A 106 11.51 11.98 4.17
CA ASN A 106 10.30 12.72 4.52
C ASN A 106 9.19 12.71 3.45
N GLN A 107 9.51 12.43 2.18
CA GLN A 107 8.51 12.29 1.12
C GLN A 107 7.65 11.03 1.31
N TYR A 108 8.10 10.07 2.12
CA TYR A 108 7.37 8.86 2.49
C TYR A 108 6.47 9.05 3.72
N ASN A 109 6.28 10.27 4.22
CA ASN A 109 5.35 10.56 5.31
C ASN A 109 3.90 10.46 4.82
N ILE A 110 3.33 9.26 4.91
CA ILE A 110 1.97 8.95 4.46
C ILE A 110 1.01 9.16 5.64
N THR A 111 -0.11 9.86 5.43
CA THR A 111 -1.13 9.99 6.48
C THR A 111 -2.08 8.79 6.48
N LYS A 112 -2.78 8.57 7.59
CA LYS A 112 -3.73 7.46 7.73
C LYS A 112 -4.85 7.51 6.68
N GLU A 113 -5.30 8.71 6.33
CA GLU A 113 -6.34 8.94 5.31
C GLU A 113 -5.86 8.60 3.90
N GLN A 114 -4.54 8.62 3.67
CA GLN A 114 -3.95 8.31 2.37
C GLN A 114 -3.66 6.81 2.17
N CYS A 115 -3.81 5.97 3.20
CA CYS A 115 -3.41 4.56 3.13
C CYS A 115 -4.14 3.75 2.05
N ASP A 116 -5.42 4.01 1.80
CA ASP A 116 -6.17 3.30 0.73
C ASP A 116 -5.61 3.63 -0.65
N ILE A 117 -5.29 4.91 -0.88
CA ILE A 117 -4.70 5.36 -2.14
C ILE A 117 -3.26 4.87 -2.25
N TYR A 118 -2.49 4.94 -1.16
CA TYR A 118 -1.12 4.45 -1.11
C TYR A 118 -1.04 2.96 -1.46
N ARG A 119 -1.88 2.12 -0.83
CA ARG A 119 -1.95 0.69 -1.13
C ARG A 119 -2.37 0.42 -2.57
N SER A 120 -3.37 1.13 -3.09
CA SER A 120 -3.84 0.90 -4.47
C SER A 120 -2.85 1.37 -5.54
N GLU A 121 -2.15 2.48 -5.33
CA GLU A 121 -1.15 2.98 -6.29
C GLU A 121 0.20 2.26 -6.20
N ARG A 122 0.60 1.81 -5.00
CA ARG A 122 1.95 1.26 -4.74
C ARG A 122 1.98 -0.23 -4.51
N PHE A 123 0.93 -0.84 -3.96
CA PHE A 123 0.89 -2.26 -3.59
C PHE A 123 -0.25 -3.01 -4.29
N ASP A 124 -0.58 -2.62 -5.53
CA ASP A 124 -1.65 -3.23 -6.29
C ASP A 124 -1.44 -4.75 -6.38
N GLN A 125 -2.42 -5.49 -5.87
CA GLN A 125 -2.40 -6.95 -5.84
C GLN A 125 -2.54 -7.55 -7.24
N SER A 126 -2.90 -6.77 -8.28
CA SER A 126 -2.92 -7.23 -9.67
C SER A 126 -1.62 -7.88 -10.10
N PHE A 127 -0.47 -7.37 -9.65
CA PHE A 127 0.86 -7.95 -9.88
C PHE A 127 1.07 -9.34 -9.27
N HIS A 128 0.14 -9.76 -8.42
CA HIS A 128 0.31 -10.83 -7.47
C HIS A 128 -0.86 -11.83 -7.51
N HIS A 129 -1.82 -11.64 -8.42
CA HIS A 129 -3.07 -12.41 -8.47
C HIS A 129 -2.89 -13.92 -8.62
N GLU A 130 -1.93 -14.37 -9.43
CA GLU A 130 -1.69 -15.80 -9.67
C GLU A 130 -1.23 -16.54 -8.41
N ASP A 131 -0.55 -15.85 -7.48
CA ASP A 131 0.03 -16.43 -6.27
C ASP A 131 -0.96 -16.55 -5.09
N ILE A 132 -2.11 -15.87 -5.16
CA ILE A 132 -2.95 -15.63 -3.98
C ILE A 132 -3.66 -16.91 -3.50
N LEU A 133 -4.04 -17.81 -4.40
CA LEU A 133 -4.80 -19.01 -3.99
C LEU A 133 -3.91 -20.06 -3.30
N MET A 134 -2.67 -20.24 -3.78
CA MET A 134 -1.72 -21.21 -3.21
C MET A 134 -0.97 -20.65 -1.99
N ASN A 135 -0.45 -19.41 -2.07
CA ASN A 135 0.38 -18.85 -0.99
C ASN A 135 -0.42 -18.49 0.27
N ARG A 136 -1.75 -18.35 0.20
CA ARG A 136 -2.60 -18.13 1.40
C ARG A 136 -2.52 -19.27 2.42
N GLN A 137 -2.11 -20.46 2.01
CA GLN A 137 -1.98 -21.63 2.90
C GLN A 137 -0.61 -21.71 3.60
N PHE A 138 0.34 -20.85 3.23
CA PHE A 138 1.70 -20.87 3.77
C PHE A 138 2.18 -19.45 4.14
N PRO A 139 1.72 -18.91 5.29
CA PRO A 139 2.14 -17.58 5.73
C PRO A 139 3.63 -17.57 6.13
N LEU A 140 4.37 -16.60 5.60
CA LEU A 140 5.78 -16.36 5.95
C LEU A 140 5.90 -15.22 6.98
N ALA A 141 6.99 -15.21 7.72
CA ALA A 141 7.36 -14.10 8.60
C ALA A 141 8.72 -13.54 8.19
N PHE A 142 8.80 -12.23 7.99
CA PHE A 142 10.01 -11.49 7.64
C PHE A 142 10.42 -10.58 8.79
N ASN A 143 11.72 -10.51 9.05
CA ASN A 143 12.31 -9.48 9.89
C ASN A 143 13.22 -8.61 9.02
N ILE A 144 12.88 -7.33 8.88
CA ILE A 144 13.58 -6.37 8.04
C ILE A 144 14.34 -5.41 8.96
N LEU A 145 15.66 -5.42 8.86
CA LEU A 145 16.52 -4.49 9.60
C LEU A 145 16.90 -3.34 8.66
N LEU A 146 16.70 -2.09 9.09
CA LEU A 146 17.12 -0.92 8.33
C LEU A 146 17.71 0.18 9.22
N HIS A 147 18.56 1.02 8.62
CA HIS A 147 19.14 2.19 9.26
C HIS A 147 18.83 3.47 8.47
N ASP A 148 18.73 3.40 7.15
CA ASP A 148 18.48 4.54 6.27
C ASP A 148 17.70 4.12 5.00
N ASN A 149 17.52 5.09 4.08
CA ASN A 149 17.00 4.90 2.74
C ASN A 149 15.60 4.26 2.69
N VAL A 150 14.59 5.05 3.07
CA VAL A 150 13.19 4.62 3.09
C VAL A 150 12.70 4.22 1.70
N GLN A 151 13.28 4.81 0.64
CA GLN A 151 12.97 4.42 -0.74
C GLN A 151 13.35 2.97 -1.03
N GLN A 152 14.52 2.51 -0.59
CA GLN A 152 14.92 1.12 -0.79
C GLN A 152 14.03 0.18 0.02
N PHE A 153 13.71 0.55 1.26
CA PHE A 153 12.79 -0.19 2.11
C PHE A 153 11.40 -0.35 1.47
N GLU A 154 10.77 0.73 0.99
CA GLU A 154 9.45 0.67 0.34
C GLU A 154 9.47 -0.20 -0.92
N ARG A 155 10.53 -0.08 -1.73
CA ARG A 155 10.71 -0.92 -2.92
C ARG A 155 10.83 -2.40 -2.55
N LEU A 156 11.63 -2.73 -1.53
CA LEU A 156 11.76 -4.10 -1.04
C LEU A 156 10.41 -4.62 -0.56
N LEU A 157 9.74 -3.86 0.31
CA LEU A 157 8.44 -4.22 0.87
C LEU A 157 7.44 -4.48 -0.27
N ARG A 158 7.38 -3.60 -1.28
CA ARG A 158 6.49 -3.81 -2.44
C ARG A 158 6.75 -5.12 -3.19
N LEU A 159 8.00 -5.55 -3.30
CA LEU A 159 8.34 -6.79 -4.00
C LEU A 159 7.92 -8.05 -3.24
N ILE A 160 8.01 -8.02 -1.91
CA ILE A 160 7.76 -9.20 -1.06
C ILE A 160 6.39 -9.19 -0.40
N TYR A 161 5.73 -8.03 -0.33
CA TYR A 161 4.49 -7.85 0.43
C TYR A 161 3.38 -8.72 -0.13
N ARG A 162 2.77 -9.49 0.78
CA ARG A 162 1.57 -10.28 0.56
C ARG A 162 0.71 -10.22 1.81
N PRO A 163 -0.62 -10.06 1.68
CA PRO A 163 -1.50 -9.85 2.85
C PRO A 163 -1.49 -10.98 3.88
N GLN A 164 -1.10 -12.20 3.51
CA GLN A 164 -1.04 -13.34 4.44
C GLN A 164 0.28 -13.44 5.23
N ASN A 165 1.32 -12.71 4.82
CA ASN A 165 2.63 -12.76 5.47
C ASN A 165 2.70 -11.75 6.61
N PHE A 166 3.66 -11.96 7.52
CA PHE A 166 3.96 -11.08 8.64
C PHE A 166 5.28 -10.36 8.39
N TYR A 167 5.33 -9.06 8.71
CA TYR A 167 6.51 -8.23 8.53
C TYR A 167 6.82 -7.54 9.86
N CYS A 168 8.00 -7.79 10.41
CA CYS A 168 8.56 -7.03 11.53
C CYS A 168 9.64 -6.12 10.94
N VAL A 169 9.55 -4.82 11.21
CA VAL A 169 10.49 -3.83 10.71
C VAL A 169 11.23 -3.23 11.90
N HIS A 170 12.53 -3.48 11.96
CA HIS A 170 13.42 -2.93 12.97
C HIS A 170 14.21 -1.76 12.36
N VAL A 171 13.92 -0.57 12.85
CA VAL A 171 14.69 0.64 12.53
C VAL A 171 15.78 0.79 13.60
N ASP A 172 17.03 0.89 13.17
CA ASP A 172 18.17 1.09 14.06
C ASP A 172 17.96 2.37 14.90
N SER A 173 18.25 2.28 16.19
CA SER A 173 18.17 3.41 17.13
C SER A 173 19.03 4.63 16.73
N SER A 174 20.08 4.40 15.95
CA SER A 174 21.00 5.42 15.43
C SER A 174 20.51 6.07 14.12
N ALA A 175 19.42 5.58 13.53
CA ALA A 175 18.82 6.15 12.32
C ALA A 175 18.32 7.58 12.56
N LEU A 176 18.23 8.35 11.47
CA LEU A 176 17.58 9.66 11.53
C LEU A 176 16.11 9.52 11.91
N TRP A 177 15.59 10.47 12.70
CA TRP A 177 14.18 10.48 13.12
C TRP A 177 13.21 10.46 11.93
N SER A 178 13.58 11.11 10.82
CA SER A 178 12.81 11.07 9.56
C SER A 178 12.63 9.65 9.03
N VAL A 179 13.67 8.81 9.09
CA VAL A 179 13.61 7.41 8.63
C VAL A 179 12.60 6.65 9.47
N PHE A 180 12.70 6.77 10.80
CA PHE A 180 11.77 6.11 11.72
C PHE A 180 10.31 6.52 11.48
N GLU A 181 10.04 7.83 11.41
CA GLU A 181 8.68 8.33 11.21
C GLU A 181 8.12 7.95 9.83
N SER A 182 8.93 8.01 8.77
CA SER A 182 8.48 7.59 7.44
C SER A 182 8.19 6.09 7.39
N VAL A 183 9.04 5.23 7.97
CA VAL A 183 8.81 3.78 8.05
C VAL A 183 7.54 3.46 8.84
N LYS A 184 7.36 4.12 9.99
CA LYS A 184 6.15 4.00 10.81
C LYS A 184 4.90 4.45 10.06
N SER A 185 5.02 5.50 9.24
CA SER A 185 3.91 6.00 8.41
C SER A 185 3.55 5.06 7.24
N ILE A 186 4.50 4.25 6.76
CA ILE A 186 4.25 3.15 5.83
C ILE A 186 3.59 1.98 6.57
N ASP A 187 4.12 1.58 7.74
CA ASP A 187 3.64 0.44 8.54
C ASP A 187 2.16 0.58 8.93
N GLN A 188 1.71 1.76 9.36
CA GLN A 188 0.31 2.01 9.72
C GLN A 188 -0.69 1.79 8.58
N CYS A 189 -0.23 1.69 7.33
CA CYS A 189 -1.08 1.40 6.19
C CYS A 189 -1.34 -0.08 5.96
N PHE A 190 -0.82 -1.00 6.79
CA PHE A 190 -0.97 -2.44 6.64
C PHE A 190 -1.69 -3.11 7.81
#